data_AF-A0A2W6DZD4-F1
#
_entry.id   AF-A0A2W6DZD4-F1
#
_cell.length_a   1.000
_cell.length_b   1.000
_cell.length_c   1.000
_cell.angle_alpha   90.00
_cell.angle_beta   90.00
_cell.angle_gamma   90.00
#
_symmetry.space_group_name_H-M   'P 1'
#
loop_
_entity.id
_entity.type
_entity.pdbx_description
1 polymer ?
#
loop_
_entity_poly.entity_id
_entity_poly.type
_entity_poly.pdbx_seq_one_letter_code
_entity_poly.pdbx_strand_id
1 'polypeptide(L)'
;MPSDSGRLDDPSIPGEEALYRRLANAASTDFVVTDPVTGVRIPSSGVFKTNDADGISVYLDSVLSSAGLQPADLLRAPNNAVCSVRAEAARTNGLGVVRDPWPSDADDPTHPRHGAHALITGTSQLGPKAARRVARSLASNSTMVLDPGT
;
A
#
# COMPACT_ATOMS: atom_id res chain seq x y z
N MET A 1 -12.15 11.87 -25.32
CA MET A 1 -11.54 11.77 -23.98
C MET A 1 -10.22 11.05 -24.15
N PRO A 2 -9.06 11.70 -24.00
CA PRO A 2 -7.79 10.97 -24.04
C PRO A 2 -7.73 10.07 -22.80
N SER A 3 -7.63 8.76 -23.04
CA SER A 3 -7.37 7.74 -22.03
C SER A 3 -5.97 7.95 -21.45
N ASP A 4 -5.88 8.34 -20.18
CA ASP A 4 -4.65 8.60 -19.44
C ASP A 4 -3.88 7.28 -19.17
N SER A 5 -3.35 6.71 -20.26
CA SER A 5 -2.66 5.42 -20.32
C SER A 5 -1.13 5.59 -20.23
N GLY A 6 -0.67 6.68 -19.61
CA GLY A 6 0.68 7.20 -19.88
C GLY A 6 1.65 7.29 -18.70
N ARG A 7 1.19 7.32 -17.45
CA ARG A 7 2.10 7.56 -16.33
C ARG A 7 2.19 6.35 -15.41
N LEU A 8 3.22 5.54 -15.63
CA LEU A 8 3.54 4.42 -14.73
C LEU A 8 4.10 4.92 -13.39
N ASP A 9 4.70 6.10 -13.31
CA ASP A 9 5.29 6.62 -12.07
C ASP A 9 5.18 8.16 -11.98
N ASP A 10 4.84 8.66 -10.80
CA ASP A 10 4.83 10.09 -10.48
C ASP A 10 6.18 10.46 -9.82
N PRO A 11 7.09 11.15 -10.54
CA PRO A 11 8.41 11.50 -10.03
C PRO A 11 8.37 12.57 -8.95
N SER A 12 7.23 13.22 -8.72
CA SER A 12 7.07 14.18 -7.62
C SER A 12 6.80 13.50 -6.27
N ILE A 13 6.60 12.17 -6.27
CA ILE A 13 6.58 11.36 -5.04
C ILE A 13 8.03 10.94 -4.75
N PRO A 14 8.66 11.41 -3.67
CA PRO A 14 10.05 11.11 -3.39
C PRO A 14 10.25 9.63 -3.02
N GLY A 15 11.47 9.09 -3.15
CA GLY A 15 11.73 7.66 -2.93
C GLY A 15 11.56 7.23 -1.47
N GLU A 16 11.89 8.14 -0.55
CA GLU A 16 11.75 8.01 0.89
C GLU A 16 10.30 8.11 1.38
N GLU A 17 9.35 8.52 0.53
CA GLU A 17 7.94 8.61 0.88
C GLU A 17 7.43 7.27 1.44
N ALA A 18 6.89 7.32 2.65
CA ALA A 18 6.21 6.18 3.24
C ALA A 18 4.83 5.99 2.58
N LEU A 19 4.59 4.78 2.11
CA LEU A 19 3.33 4.33 1.54
C LEU A 19 2.63 3.43 2.56
N TYR A 20 1.52 3.89 3.12
CA TYR A 20 0.74 3.08 4.04
C TYR A 20 -0.23 2.19 3.29
N ARG A 21 -0.28 0.92 3.67
CA ARG A 21 -1.25 -0.03 3.17
C ARG A 21 -2.09 -0.59 4.31
N ARG A 22 -3.39 -0.37 4.21
CA ARG A 22 -4.39 -0.94 5.12
C ARG A 22 -4.61 -2.42 4.82
N LEU A 23 -4.62 -3.23 5.86
CA LEU A 23 -4.93 -4.65 5.85
C LEU A 23 -6.35 -4.85 6.40
N ALA A 24 -7.18 -5.59 5.66
CA ALA A 24 -8.58 -5.78 6.05
C ALA A 24 -8.74 -6.65 7.30
N ASN A 25 -7.79 -7.53 7.59
CA ASN A 25 -7.86 -8.44 8.73
C ASN A 25 -6.46 -8.87 9.20
N ALA A 26 -6.01 -8.34 10.34
CA ALA A 26 -4.71 -8.66 10.94
C ALA A 26 -4.62 -10.10 11.48
N ALA A 27 -5.75 -10.77 11.71
CA ALA A 27 -5.77 -12.17 12.14
C ALA A 27 -5.53 -13.15 10.97
N SER A 28 -5.58 -12.67 9.73
CA SER A 28 -5.37 -13.50 8.55
C SER A 28 -3.88 -13.75 8.31
N THR A 29 -3.48 -15.03 8.24
CA THR A 29 -2.12 -15.44 7.88
C THR A 29 -1.75 -15.11 6.44
N ASP A 30 -2.75 -14.82 5.60
CA ASP A 30 -2.54 -14.27 4.26
C ASP A 30 -1.96 -12.86 4.32
N PHE A 31 -2.15 -12.10 5.40
CA PHE A 31 -1.71 -10.71 5.51
C PHE A 31 -0.63 -10.50 6.57
N VAL A 32 -0.69 -11.20 7.69
CA VAL A 32 0.26 -11.05 8.79
C VAL A 32 0.79 -12.41 9.19
N VAL A 33 2.10 -12.54 9.28
CA VAL A 33 2.77 -13.76 9.74
C VAL A 33 3.68 -13.44 10.92
N THR A 34 3.88 -14.40 11.80
CA THR A 34 4.86 -14.28 12.89
C THR A 34 6.22 -14.72 12.36
N ASP A 35 7.22 -13.85 12.46
CA ASP A 35 8.62 -14.19 12.19
C ASP A 35 9.05 -15.30 13.19
N PRO A 36 9.46 -16.48 12.72
CA PRO A 36 9.81 -17.59 13.59
C PRO A 36 11.09 -17.36 14.41
N VAL A 37 11.93 -16.40 14.03
CA VAL A 37 13.18 -16.07 14.74
C VAL A 37 12.93 -15.03 15.83
N THR A 38 12.19 -13.98 15.51
CA THR A 38 12.00 -12.84 16.41
C THR A 38 10.69 -12.89 17.20
N GLY A 39 9.72 -13.70 16.77
CA GLY A 39 8.36 -13.72 17.31
C GLY A 39 7.53 -12.49 16.93
N VAL A 40 8.08 -11.57 16.12
CA VAL A 40 7.42 -10.32 15.72
C VAL A 40 6.44 -10.59 14.58
N ARG A 41 5.28 -9.95 14.63
CA ARG A 41 4.29 -9.99 13.56
C ARG A 41 4.73 -9.05 12.43
N ILE A 42 4.84 -9.60 11.22
CA ILE A 42 5.32 -8.89 10.03
C ILE A 42 4.32 -9.01 8.87
N PRO A 43 4.31 -8.06 7.92
CA PRO A 43 3.50 -8.18 6.72
C PRO A 43 3.92 -9.40 5.91
N SER A 44 2.95 -10.21 5.48
CA SER A 44 3.18 -11.31 4.55
C SER A 44 3.21 -10.78 3.10
N SER A 45 3.78 -11.56 2.18
CA SER A 45 3.70 -11.25 0.74
C SER A 45 2.27 -11.12 0.21
N GLY A 46 1.28 -11.73 0.88
CA GLY A 46 -0.12 -11.63 0.51
C GLY A 46 -0.71 -10.23 0.66
N VAL A 47 -0.05 -9.35 1.44
CA VAL A 47 -0.38 -7.92 1.49
C VAL A 47 -0.21 -7.27 0.13
N PHE A 48 0.84 -7.63 -0.61
CA PHE A 48 1.21 -7.01 -1.89
C PHE A 48 0.85 -7.91 -3.08
N LYS A 49 -0.27 -8.66 -3.00
CA LYS A 49 -0.78 -9.41 -4.15
C LYS A 49 -1.00 -8.43 -5.33
N THR A 50 -0.46 -8.78 -6.48
CA THR A 50 -0.41 -7.94 -7.69
C THR A 50 -1.52 -8.30 -8.68
N ASN A 51 -2.63 -8.87 -8.20
CA ASN A 51 -3.72 -9.38 -9.05
C ASN A 51 -4.77 -8.32 -9.40
N ASP A 52 -4.72 -7.14 -8.76
CA ASP A 52 -5.58 -6.02 -9.11
C ASP A 52 -5.07 -5.34 -10.38
N ALA A 53 -5.98 -5.11 -11.32
CA ALA A 53 -5.68 -4.53 -12.64
C ALA A 53 -5.14 -3.11 -12.53
N ASP A 54 -5.62 -2.35 -11.54
CA ASP A 54 -5.34 -0.93 -11.36
C ASP A 54 -4.08 -0.69 -10.52
N GLY A 55 -3.63 -1.69 -9.74
CA GLY A 55 -2.46 -1.59 -8.87
C GLY A 55 -2.76 -1.94 -7.42
N ILE A 56 -1.77 -1.69 -6.56
CA ILE A 56 -1.88 -1.93 -5.12
C ILE A 56 -2.22 -0.61 -4.44
N SER A 57 -3.42 -0.53 -3.85
CA SER A 57 -3.88 0.62 -3.07
C SER A 57 -2.99 0.90 -1.85
N VAL A 58 -2.56 2.16 -1.75
CA VAL A 58 -1.74 2.71 -0.66
C VAL A 58 -2.15 4.16 -0.35
N TYR A 59 -1.59 4.73 0.71
CA TYR A 59 -1.78 6.13 1.10
C TYR A 59 -0.43 6.81 1.31
N LEU A 60 -0.30 8.04 0.82
CA LEU A 60 0.90 8.86 0.97
C LEU A 60 0.96 9.47 2.38
N ASP A 61 2.05 9.20 3.11
CA ASP A 61 2.28 9.75 4.44
C ASP A 61 2.32 11.27 4.48
N SER A 62 3.00 11.89 3.50
CA SER A 62 3.08 13.34 3.37
C SER A 62 1.71 14.00 3.24
N VAL A 63 0.81 13.37 2.47
CA VAL A 63 -0.55 13.89 2.25
C VAL A 63 -1.41 13.68 3.49
N LEU A 64 -1.36 12.50 4.13
CA LEU A 64 -2.05 12.27 5.41
C LEU A 64 -1.60 13.27 6.48
N SER A 65 -0.29 13.41 6.66
CA SER A 65 0.30 14.31 7.65
C SER A 65 -0.08 15.76 7.39
N SER A 66 -0.09 16.21 6.13
CA SER A 66 -0.53 17.57 5.77
C SER A 66 -2.00 17.85 6.10
N ALA A 67 -2.83 16.81 6.11
CA ALA A 67 -4.24 16.87 6.51
C ALA A 67 -4.45 16.68 8.02
N GLY A 68 -3.38 16.58 8.82
CA GLY A 68 -3.43 16.31 10.26
C GLY A 68 -3.86 14.89 10.61
N LEU A 69 -3.77 13.96 9.66
CA LEU A 69 -4.11 12.55 9.85
C LEU A 69 -2.88 11.72 10.23
N GLN A 70 -3.13 10.58 10.84
CA GLN A 70 -2.18 9.56 11.22
C GLN A 70 -2.55 8.22 10.56
N PRO A 71 -1.64 7.23 10.53
CA PRO A 71 -1.94 5.91 9.99
C PRO A 71 -3.19 5.25 10.63
N ALA A 72 -3.51 5.61 11.88
CA ALA A 72 -4.67 5.09 12.59
C ALA A 72 -6.00 5.51 11.95
N ASP A 73 -6.04 6.67 11.28
CA ASP A 73 -7.23 7.18 10.59
C ASP A 73 -7.55 6.41 9.30
N LEU A 74 -6.65 5.50 8.89
CA LEU A 74 -6.90 4.56 7.80
C LEU A 74 -7.74 3.37 8.26
N LEU A 75 -7.76 3.03 9.55
CA LEU A 75 -8.48 1.86 10.06
C LEU A 75 -10.00 2.06 9.90
N ARG A 76 -10.68 1.05 9.37
CA ARG A 76 -12.16 1.05 9.24
C ARG A 76 -12.86 0.08 10.19
N ALA A 77 -12.10 -0.82 10.81
CA ALA A 77 -12.59 -1.80 11.77
C ALA A 77 -11.48 -2.17 12.77
N PRO A 78 -11.81 -2.66 13.98
CA PRO A 78 -10.83 -2.96 15.03
C PRO A 78 -9.77 -4.00 14.64
N ASN A 79 -10.11 -4.92 13.74
CA ASN A 79 -9.19 -5.95 13.25
C ASN A 79 -8.36 -5.52 12.04
N ASN A 80 -8.50 -4.27 11.58
CA ASN A 80 -7.63 -3.74 10.53
C ASN A 80 -6.23 -3.51 11.08
N ALA A 81 -5.25 -3.55 10.19
CA ALA A 81 -3.88 -3.19 10.49
C ALA A 81 -3.33 -2.27 9.39
N VAL A 82 -2.18 -1.66 9.64
CA VAL A 82 -1.47 -0.84 8.67
C VAL A 82 -0.01 -1.26 8.62
N CYS A 83 0.50 -1.47 7.41
CA CYS A 83 1.92 -1.60 7.17
C CYS A 83 2.42 -0.42 6.33
N SER A 84 3.72 -0.15 6.38
CA SER A 84 4.38 0.87 5.56
C SER A 84 5.44 0.25 4.69
N VAL A 85 5.59 0.76 3.48
CA VAL A 85 6.69 0.47 2.55
C VAL A 85 7.14 1.76 1.89
N ARG A 86 8.43 1.91 1.57
CA ARG A 86 8.92 3.10 0.84
C ARG A 86 8.56 3.05 -0.64
N ALA A 87 8.29 4.20 -1.25
CA ALA A 87 8.09 4.32 -2.69
C ALA A 87 9.28 3.76 -3.50
N GLU A 88 10.51 3.96 -3.01
CA GLU A 88 11.73 3.39 -3.60
C GLU A 88 11.69 1.86 -3.71
N ALA A 89 11.07 1.16 -2.75
CA ALA A 89 10.99 -0.30 -2.79
C ALA A 89 10.11 -0.79 -3.95
N ALA A 90 9.05 -0.05 -4.29
CA ALA A 90 8.27 -0.31 -5.50
C ALA A 90 9.09 -0.05 -6.77
N ARG A 91 9.78 1.09 -6.85
CA ARG A 91 10.60 1.48 -8.00
C ARG A 91 11.76 0.53 -8.26
N THR A 92 12.43 0.05 -7.21
CA THR A 92 13.49 -0.96 -7.30
C THR A 92 12.98 -2.29 -7.89
N ASN A 93 11.69 -2.58 -7.73
CA ASN A 93 11.03 -3.74 -8.34
C ASN A 93 10.51 -3.48 -9.76
N GLY A 94 10.80 -2.33 -10.35
CA GLY A 94 10.31 -1.92 -11.67
C GLY A 94 8.83 -1.54 -11.70
N LEU A 95 8.24 -1.28 -10.54
CA LEU A 95 6.90 -0.70 -10.41
C LEU A 95 6.99 0.82 -10.33
N GLY A 96 5.86 1.51 -10.46
CA GLY A 96 5.79 2.94 -10.15
C GLY A 96 4.75 3.24 -9.09
N VAL A 97 4.71 4.50 -8.68
CA VAL A 97 3.77 5.00 -7.68
C VAL A 97 3.09 6.24 -8.24
N VAL A 98 1.77 6.27 -8.23
CA VAL A 98 0.99 7.41 -8.75
C VAL A 98 -0.05 7.85 -7.74
N ARG A 99 -0.30 9.17 -7.69
CA ARG A 99 -1.45 9.70 -6.97
C ARG A 99 -2.73 9.25 -7.66
N ASP A 100 -3.67 8.76 -6.88
CA ASP A 100 -4.97 8.30 -7.35
C ASP A 100 -6.02 8.74 -6.31
N PRO A 101 -6.22 10.05 -6.10
CA PRO A 101 -7.17 10.51 -5.10
C PRO A 101 -8.55 9.95 -5.41
N TRP A 102 -9.19 9.38 -4.40
CA TRP A 102 -10.51 8.75 -4.57
C TRP A 102 -11.51 9.76 -5.15
N PRO A 103 -12.41 9.33 -6.04
CA PRO A 103 -13.37 10.23 -6.66
C PRO A 103 -14.38 10.74 -5.63
N SER A 104 -14.92 11.93 -5.89
CA SER A 104 -15.82 12.66 -4.98
C SER A 104 -17.20 12.00 -4.81
N ASP A 105 -17.46 10.86 -5.43
CA ASP A 105 -18.69 10.07 -5.36
C ASP A 105 -18.55 8.77 -4.54
N ALA A 106 -17.43 8.58 -3.85
CA ALA A 106 -17.22 7.47 -2.91
C ALA A 106 -18.20 7.54 -1.70
N ASP A 107 -18.40 6.42 -0.99
CA ASP A 107 -19.30 6.30 0.17
C ASP A 107 -19.04 7.31 1.32
N ASP A 108 -17.85 7.90 1.37
CA ASP A 108 -17.42 8.90 2.37
C ASP A 108 -16.54 9.98 1.70
N PRO A 109 -17.09 10.75 0.74
CA PRO A 109 -16.29 11.48 -0.24
C PRO A 109 -15.55 12.68 0.36
N THR A 110 -15.88 13.07 1.60
CA THR A 110 -15.31 14.21 2.30
C THR A 110 -14.17 13.83 3.25
N HIS A 111 -13.93 12.53 3.50
CA HIS A 111 -12.91 12.16 4.47
C HIS A 111 -11.51 12.52 3.95
N PRO A 112 -10.69 13.27 4.72
CA PRO A 112 -9.44 13.84 4.21
C PRO A 112 -8.41 12.81 3.70
N ARG A 113 -8.44 11.57 4.22
CA ARG A 113 -7.63 10.44 3.71
C ARG A 113 -7.82 10.14 2.22
N HIS A 114 -8.96 10.50 1.62
CA HIS A 114 -9.23 10.24 0.20
C HIS A 114 -8.23 10.94 -0.72
N GLY A 115 -7.77 12.14 -0.34
CA GLY A 115 -6.73 12.86 -1.07
C GLY A 115 -5.34 12.23 -0.98
N ALA A 116 -5.11 11.38 0.03
CA ALA A 116 -3.85 10.66 0.21
C ALA A 116 -3.79 9.35 -0.58
N HIS A 117 -4.90 8.89 -1.18
CA HIS A 117 -4.91 7.64 -1.92
C HIS A 117 -3.96 7.67 -3.13
N ALA A 118 -3.26 6.57 -3.30
CA ALA A 118 -2.28 6.35 -4.36
C ALA A 118 -2.25 4.87 -4.74
N LEU A 119 -1.63 4.59 -5.87
CA LEU A 119 -1.47 3.24 -6.40
C LEU A 119 0.00 2.93 -6.62
N ILE A 120 0.43 1.74 -6.21
CA ILE A 120 1.60 1.11 -6.79
C ILE A 120 1.16 0.41 -8.08
N THR A 121 1.66 0.87 -9.22
CA THR A 121 1.20 0.49 -10.57
C THR A 121 2.20 -0.43 -11.28
N GLY A 122 1.86 -0.89 -12.50
CA GLY A 122 2.71 -1.78 -13.30
C GLY A 122 2.62 -3.26 -12.91
N THR A 123 1.81 -3.58 -11.89
CA THR A 123 1.58 -4.94 -11.40
C THR A 123 0.92 -5.86 -12.43
N SER A 124 0.03 -5.32 -13.25
CA SER A 124 -0.71 -6.04 -14.30
C SER A 124 0.20 -6.52 -15.45
N GLN A 125 1.40 -5.95 -15.59
CA GLN A 125 2.39 -6.34 -16.60
C GLN A 125 3.26 -7.52 -16.14
N LEU A 126 3.14 -7.94 -14.88
CA LEU A 126 3.97 -9.00 -14.31
C LEU A 126 3.40 -10.39 -14.62
N GLY A 127 4.24 -11.27 -15.17
CA GLY A 127 3.94 -12.70 -15.19
C GLY A 127 3.87 -13.30 -13.76
N PRO A 128 3.20 -14.44 -13.54
CA PRO A 128 2.94 -15.00 -12.20
C PRO A 128 4.18 -15.19 -11.31
N LYS A 129 5.33 -15.56 -11.92
CA LYS A 129 6.59 -15.72 -11.20
C LYS A 129 7.17 -14.37 -10.74
N ALA A 130 7.09 -13.35 -11.59
CA ALA A 130 7.55 -12.01 -11.28
C ALA A 130 6.67 -11.36 -10.20
N ALA A 131 5.34 -11.48 -10.36
CA ALA A 131 4.34 -11.08 -9.36
C ALA A 131 4.68 -11.58 -7.95
N ARG A 132 4.89 -12.90 -7.79
CA ARG A 132 5.26 -13.50 -6.49
C ARG A 132 6.59 -12.99 -5.94
N ARG A 133 7.58 -12.74 -6.79
CA ARG A 133 8.88 -12.21 -6.37
C ARG A 133 8.75 -10.77 -5.88
N VAL A 134 8.04 -9.93 -6.62
CA VAL A 134 7.80 -8.52 -6.28
C VAL A 134 7.00 -8.41 -4.99
N ALA A 135 5.91 -9.19 -4.84
CA ALA A 135 5.11 -9.21 -3.62
C ALA A 135 5.94 -9.57 -2.37
N ARG A 136 6.84 -10.56 -2.49
CA ARG A 136 7.79 -10.90 -1.41
C ARG A 136 8.79 -9.78 -1.15
N SER A 137 9.35 -9.19 -2.20
CA SER A 137 10.30 -8.07 -2.05
C SER A 137 9.67 -6.89 -1.34
N LEU A 138 8.44 -6.51 -1.68
CA LEU A 138 7.72 -5.43 -1.02
C LEU A 138 7.45 -5.77 0.45
N ALA A 139 6.98 -6.98 0.74
CA ALA A 139 6.76 -7.43 2.12
C ALA A 139 8.05 -7.40 2.97
N SER A 140 9.17 -7.86 2.42
CA SER A 140 10.46 -7.81 3.12
C SER A 140 11.02 -6.40 3.33
N ASN A 141 10.55 -5.41 2.56
CA ASN A 141 10.89 -3.99 2.72
C ASN A 141 9.79 -3.20 3.46
N SER A 142 8.81 -3.90 4.01
CA SER A 142 7.68 -3.29 4.73
C SER A 142 7.74 -3.56 6.23
N THR A 143 7.18 -2.65 7.01
CA THR A 143 7.07 -2.79 8.47
C THR A 143 5.60 -2.70 8.89
N MET A 144 5.23 -3.43 9.96
CA MET A 144 3.96 -3.18 10.64
C MET A 144 4.05 -1.82 11.35
N VAL A 145 3.08 -0.95 11.09
CA VAL A 145 2.96 0.38 11.74
C VAL A 145 1.89 0.33 12.82
N LEU A 146 0.76 -0.31 12.50
CA LEU A 146 -0.33 -0.56 13.43
C LEU A 146 -0.73 -2.02 13.31
N ASP A 147 -0.68 -2.73 14.42
CA ASP A 147 -1.10 -4.11 14.55
C ASP A 147 -2.01 -4.20 15.78
N PRO A 148 -3.31 -4.50 15.62
CA PRO A 148 -4.23 -4.61 16.75
C PRO A 148 -3.92 -5.83 17.64
N GLY A 149 -2.95 -6.67 17.24
CA GLY A 149 -2.68 -7.94 17.88
C GLY A 149 -3.64 -9.03 17.42
N THR A 150 -3.58 -10.17 18.11
CA THR A 150 -4.52 -11.29 17.97
C THR A 150 -5.52 -11.31 19.11
#